data_AF-A0A436WBQ0-F1
#
_entry.id   AF-A0A436WBQ0-F1
#
_cell.length_a   1.000
_cell.length_b   1.000
_cell.length_c   1.000
_cell.angle_alpha   90.00
_cell.angle_beta   90.00
_cell.angle_gamma   90.00
#
_symmetry.space_group_name_H-M   'P 1'
#
loop_
_entity.id
_entity.type
_entity.pdbx_description
1 polymer ?
#
loop_
_entity_poly.entity_id
_entity_poly.type
_entity_poly.pdbx_seq_one_letter_code
_entity_poly.pdbx_strand_id
1 'polypeptide(L)'
;MTISVADYARDCAAQGLRGDYSVCRADFTVAQGYDYSADEQAVWRTLCDRQTKLTQKLAHRSYLDGVAALGLLDRIPDFGVISEKLRKLTGWEIVAVPGLIPAAPFFDHLANRRFPVTNWLRTKEELDYIVEPDMFHDFFGHVPILTQPVFADFMQMYGQKAEDLIALGGDEMITRLYWYSAEYGLIREPGQPVKAFGAGLMSSFTELQFAIEGKDAHHVPFDLETVMRTGYEIDKFQRAYFVLPSFDVLRDAFGSADLAGIVARHKGKPALDPATV
;
A
#
# COMPACT_ATOMS: atom_id res chain seq x y z
N MET A 1 -11.22 -13.28 17.97
CA MET A 1 -10.36 -13.06 19.14
C MET A 1 -9.21 -12.21 18.67
N THR A 2 -8.98 -11.06 19.30
CA THR A 2 -7.84 -10.18 19.01
C THR A 2 -6.57 -10.88 19.49
N ILE A 3 -5.65 -11.19 18.57
CA ILE A 3 -4.36 -11.79 18.91
C ILE A 3 -3.56 -10.81 19.78
N SER A 4 -2.94 -11.28 20.85
CA SER A 4 -2.07 -10.39 21.65
C SER A 4 -0.77 -10.10 20.88
N VAL A 5 -0.14 -8.95 21.15
CA VAL A 5 1.17 -8.60 20.59
C VAL A 5 2.19 -9.71 20.87
N ALA A 6 2.18 -10.27 22.07
CA ALA A 6 3.10 -11.33 22.46
C ALA A 6 2.88 -12.64 21.69
N ASP A 7 1.63 -12.96 21.34
CA ASP A 7 1.31 -14.16 20.54
C ASP A 7 1.73 -13.95 19.09
N TYR A 8 1.38 -12.80 18.50
CA TYR A 8 1.76 -12.47 17.13
C TYR A 8 3.27 -12.37 16.95
N ALA A 9 3.99 -11.79 17.92
CA ALA A 9 5.44 -11.74 17.92
C ALA A 9 6.09 -13.14 17.84
N ARG A 10 5.52 -14.13 18.53
CA ARG A 10 6.01 -15.51 18.46
C ARG A 10 5.75 -16.12 17.10
N ASP A 11 4.60 -15.85 16.49
CA ASP A 11 4.27 -16.32 15.15
C ASP A 11 5.18 -15.69 14.09
N CYS A 12 5.48 -14.40 14.19
CA CYS A 12 6.44 -13.70 13.33
C CYS A 12 7.84 -14.28 13.45
N ALA A 13 8.33 -14.47 14.69
CA ALA A 13 9.63 -15.07 14.94
C ALA A 13 9.73 -16.51 14.38
N ALA A 14 8.66 -17.30 14.51
CA ALA A 14 8.58 -18.66 13.96
C ALA A 14 8.64 -18.68 12.42
N GLN A 15 8.16 -17.62 11.77
CA GLN A 15 8.20 -17.43 10.31
C GLN A 15 9.48 -16.73 9.83
N GLY A 16 10.35 -16.31 10.74
CA GLY A 16 11.59 -15.59 10.42
C GLY A 16 11.38 -14.14 9.95
N LEU A 17 10.22 -13.55 10.25
CA LEU A 17 9.91 -12.16 9.88
C LEU A 17 10.77 -11.17 10.68
N ARG A 18 11.30 -10.16 9.98
CA ARG A 18 12.02 -9.04 10.60
C ARG A 18 11.11 -8.15 11.48
N GLY A 19 11.74 -7.44 12.42
CA GLY A 19 11.09 -6.48 13.30
C GLY A 19 11.25 -6.78 14.79
N ASP A 20 11.22 -5.75 15.63
CA ASP A 20 11.17 -5.88 17.08
C ASP A 20 9.73 -5.70 17.60
N TYR A 21 9.01 -6.80 17.71
CA TYR A 21 7.64 -6.80 18.24
C TYR A 21 7.58 -6.70 19.76
N SER A 22 8.71 -6.82 20.47
CA SER A 22 8.74 -6.79 21.95
C SER A 22 8.48 -5.41 22.52
N VAL A 23 8.72 -4.36 21.73
CA VAL A 23 8.54 -2.95 22.10
C VAL A 23 7.22 -2.35 21.59
N CYS A 24 6.36 -3.17 20.99
CA CYS A 24 5.07 -2.73 20.47
C CYS A 24 4.11 -2.31 21.58
N ARG A 25 3.37 -1.23 21.30
CA ARG A 25 2.14 -0.89 22.03
C ARG A 25 1.01 -1.85 21.64
N ALA A 26 -0.13 -1.76 22.32
CA ALA A 26 -1.28 -2.63 22.07
C ALA A 26 -1.86 -2.50 20.65
N ASP A 27 -1.64 -1.37 19.99
CA ASP A 27 -2.01 -1.13 18.59
C ASP A 27 -0.88 -1.48 17.60
N PHE A 28 0.16 -2.20 18.04
CA PHE A 28 1.35 -2.56 17.25
C PHE A 28 2.23 -1.38 16.81
N THR A 29 1.97 -0.18 17.30
CA THR A 29 2.89 0.95 17.07
C THR A 29 4.15 0.85 17.92
N VAL A 30 5.25 1.37 17.38
CA VAL A 30 6.54 1.53 18.07
C VAL A 30 7.00 2.99 17.99
N ALA A 31 8.05 3.33 18.72
CA ALA A 31 8.77 4.58 18.44
C ALA A 31 9.64 4.38 17.20
N GLN A 32 9.75 5.39 16.33
CA GLN A 32 10.64 5.28 15.17
C GLN A 32 12.11 5.11 15.60
N GLY A 33 12.57 5.91 16.57
CA GLY A 33 13.99 5.96 16.95
C GLY A 33 14.85 6.47 15.78
N TYR A 34 14.99 7.79 15.65
CA TYR A 34 15.72 8.38 14.52
C TYR A 34 17.25 8.33 14.76
N ASP A 35 17.82 7.13 14.65
CA ASP A 35 19.26 6.87 14.80
C ASP A 35 19.76 5.95 13.68
N TYR A 36 19.47 6.32 12.44
CA TYR A 36 19.90 5.56 11.26
C TYR A 36 21.36 5.85 10.92
N SER A 37 22.13 4.78 10.72
CA SER A 37 23.53 4.81 10.34
C SER A 37 23.78 5.45 8.97
N ALA A 38 25.02 5.84 8.71
CA ALA A 38 25.41 6.38 7.41
C ALA A 38 25.17 5.38 6.25
N ASP A 39 25.28 4.08 6.52
CA ASP A 39 25.06 3.02 5.54
C ASP A 39 23.56 2.87 5.20
N GLU A 40 22.68 2.88 6.20
CA GLU A 40 21.22 2.90 5.97
C GLU A 40 20.78 4.15 5.19
N GLN A 41 21.33 5.32 5.54
CA GLN A 41 21.08 6.56 4.82
C GLN A 41 21.57 6.48 3.35
N ALA A 42 22.67 5.77 3.10
CA ALA A 42 23.18 5.56 1.73
C ALA A 42 22.30 4.57 0.94
N VAL A 43 21.81 3.50 1.57
CA VAL A 43 20.84 2.57 0.96
C VAL A 43 19.57 3.32 0.57
N TRP A 44 19.00 4.13 1.48
CA TRP A 44 17.83 4.96 1.20
C TRP A 44 18.01 5.84 -0.03
N ARG A 45 19.10 6.63 -0.07
CA ARG A 45 19.41 7.50 -1.22
C ARG A 45 19.53 6.72 -2.51
N THR A 46 20.18 5.55 -2.48
CA THR A 46 20.35 4.69 -3.65
C THR A 46 18.99 4.23 -4.20
N LEU A 47 18.09 3.80 -3.31
CA LEU A 47 16.72 3.39 -3.67
C LEU A 47 15.92 4.57 -4.24
N CYS A 48 15.93 5.72 -3.56
CA CYS A 48 15.26 6.94 -4.01
C CYS A 48 15.78 7.44 -5.36
N ASP A 49 17.09 7.49 -5.57
CA ASP A 49 17.71 7.98 -6.81
C ASP A 49 17.35 7.09 -8.00
N ARG A 50 17.36 5.78 -7.81
CA ARG A 50 16.98 4.80 -8.84
C ARG A 50 15.50 4.97 -9.18
N GLN A 51 14.64 4.98 -8.18
CA GLN A 51 13.20 4.90 -8.37
C GLN A 51 12.59 6.23 -8.82
N THR A 52 13.11 7.37 -8.35
CA THR A 52 12.62 8.70 -8.72
C THR A 52 12.72 8.97 -10.22
N LYS A 53 13.80 8.53 -10.87
CA LYS A 53 13.97 8.67 -12.33
C LYS A 53 12.86 7.95 -13.11
N LEU A 54 12.46 6.77 -12.62
CA LEU A 54 11.43 5.96 -13.26
C LEU A 54 10.03 6.50 -12.97
N THR A 55 9.74 6.85 -11.71
CA THR A 55 8.43 7.37 -11.31
C THR A 55 8.13 8.74 -11.94
N GLN A 56 9.12 9.60 -12.16
CA GLN A 56 8.95 10.85 -12.91
C GLN A 56 8.35 10.64 -14.31
N LYS A 57 8.64 9.51 -14.95
CA LYS A 57 8.10 9.15 -16.26
C LYS A 57 6.76 8.41 -16.16
N LEU A 58 6.64 7.47 -15.22
CA LEU A 58 5.59 6.44 -15.24
C LEU A 58 4.49 6.61 -14.17
N ALA A 59 4.78 7.34 -13.09
CA ALA A 59 3.81 7.55 -12.02
C ALA A 59 2.79 8.64 -12.39
N HIS A 60 1.63 8.56 -11.76
CA HIS A 60 0.57 9.55 -11.86
C HIS A 60 1.00 10.86 -11.18
N ARG A 61 0.50 12.00 -11.66
CA ARG A 61 0.92 13.31 -11.17
C ARG A 61 0.68 13.48 -9.66
N SER A 62 -0.42 12.93 -9.13
CA SER A 62 -0.73 13.00 -7.69
C SER A 62 0.34 12.38 -6.80
N TYR A 63 0.99 11.29 -7.23
CA TYR A 63 2.11 10.72 -6.49
C TYR A 63 3.32 11.67 -6.50
N LEU A 64 3.65 12.24 -7.66
CA LEU A 64 4.77 13.18 -7.82
C LEU A 64 4.57 14.48 -7.03
N ASP A 65 3.33 14.98 -6.98
CA ASP A 65 2.95 16.12 -6.14
C ASP A 65 3.15 15.80 -4.65
N GLY A 66 2.79 14.60 -4.21
CA GLY A 66 3.02 14.13 -2.85
C GLY A 66 4.50 14.07 -2.49
N VAL A 67 5.33 13.50 -3.35
CA VAL A 67 6.79 13.46 -3.17
C VAL A 67 7.36 14.87 -3.00
N ALA A 68 6.93 15.82 -3.85
CA ALA A 68 7.37 17.21 -3.80
C ALA A 68 6.90 17.91 -2.52
N ALA A 69 5.63 17.72 -2.10
CA ALA A 69 5.07 18.34 -0.91
C ALA A 69 5.72 17.86 0.38
N LEU A 70 6.03 16.56 0.45
CA LEU A 70 6.57 15.93 1.65
C LEU A 70 8.10 16.10 1.76
N GLY A 71 8.83 16.25 0.65
CA GLY A 71 10.27 16.56 0.63
C GLY A 71 11.14 15.46 1.26
N LEU A 72 11.11 14.26 0.65
CA LEU A 72 11.42 12.98 1.32
C LEU A 72 12.68 12.24 0.84
N LEU A 73 13.36 12.76 -0.18
CA LEU A 73 14.27 11.92 -0.99
C LEU A 73 15.72 11.92 -0.51
N ASP A 74 16.15 12.93 0.24
CA ASP A 74 17.58 13.15 0.51
C ASP A 74 18.13 12.34 1.70
N ARG A 75 17.25 11.85 2.57
CA ARG A 75 17.56 11.06 3.78
C ARG A 75 16.34 10.27 4.22
N ILE A 76 16.55 9.23 5.03
CA ILE A 76 15.48 8.49 5.69
C ILE A 76 14.54 9.49 6.38
N PRO A 77 13.22 9.43 6.15
CA PRO A 77 12.27 10.43 6.62
C PRO A 77 12.06 10.35 8.13
N ASP A 78 11.99 11.50 8.78
CA ASP A 78 11.51 11.61 10.16
C ASP A 78 9.99 11.56 10.15
N PHE A 79 9.40 10.49 10.70
CA PHE A 79 7.96 10.27 10.61
C PHE A 79 7.17 11.37 11.33
N GLY A 80 7.72 12.00 12.36
CA GLY A 80 7.07 13.13 13.04
C GLY A 80 6.95 14.34 12.12
N VAL A 81 8.05 14.72 11.46
CA VAL A 81 8.08 15.85 10.50
C VAL A 81 7.14 15.58 9.32
N ILE A 82 7.12 14.35 8.81
CA ILE A 82 6.26 14.00 7.67
C ILE A 82 4.78 13.98 8.07
N SER A 83 4.49 13.46 9.26
CA SER A 83 3.13 13.47 9.80
C SER A 83 2.60 14.89 10.00
N GLU A 84 3.44 15.86 10.40
CA GLU A 84 3.01 17.27 10.47
C GLU A 84 2.57 17.82 9.11
N LYS A 85 3.23 17.41 8.02
CA LYS A 85 2.86 17.82 6.67
C LYS A 85 1.58 17.12 6.21
N LEU A 86 1.48 15.80 6.40
CA LEU A 86 0.30 15.01 6.03
C LEU A 86 -0.95 15.50 6.77
N ARG A 87 -0.86 15.80 8.08
CA ARG A 87 -1.99 16.30 8.86
C ARG A 87 -2.57 17.59 8.29
N LYS A 88 -1.71 18.47 7.77
CA LYS A 88 -2.12 19.74 7.13
C LYS A 88 -2.77 19.54 5.75
N LEU A 89 -2.38 18.48 5.03
CA LEU A 89 -2.85 18.22 3.67
C LEU A 89 -4.16 17.41 3.66
N THR A 90 -4.20 16.31 4.40
CA THR A 90 -5.30 15.33 4.36
C THR A 90 -5.71 14.82 5.74
N GLY A 91 -5.14 15.36 6.83
CA GLY A 91 -5.42 14.88 8.18
C GLY A 91 -4.79 13.52 8.51
N TRP A 92 -3.98 12.96 7.60
CA TRP A 92 -3.27 11.72 7.81
C TRP A 92 -1.98 11.90 8.59
N GLU A 93 -1.52 10.83 9.23
CA GLU A 93 -0.19 10.74 9.83
C GLU A 93 0.40 9.35 9.65
N ILE A 94 1.69 9.23 9.88
CA ILE A 94 2.42 7.97 9.86
C ILE A 94 2.58 7.47 11.28
N VAL A 95 2.40 6.17 11.49
CA VAL A 95 2.77 5.49 12.72
C VAL A 95 3.83 4.43 12.41
N ALA A 96 4.92 4.44 13.17
CA ALA A 96 5.94 3.41 13.04
C ALA A 96 5.41 2.07 13.54
N VAL A 97 5.64 1.01 12.78
CA VAL A 97 5.36 -0.38 13.16
C VAL A 97 6.63 -1.23 12.98
N PRO A 98 6.77 -2.37 13.69
CA PRO A 98 8.01 -3.17 13.61
C PRO A 98 8.15 -3.92 12.27
N GLY A 99 7.10 -3.99 11.47
CA GLY A 99 6.98 -4.82 10.27
C GLY A 99 5.52 -5.10 9.97
N LEU A 100 5.22 -6.29 9.45
CA LEU A 100 3.85 -6.77 9.26
C LEU A 100 3.07 -6.72 10.58
N ILE A 101 1.81 -6.29 10.54
CA ILE A 101 0.91 -6.26 11.71
C ILE A 101 -0.38 -7.03 11.39
N PRO A 102 -1.14 -7.48 12.41
CA PRO A 102 -2.41 -8.15 12.16
C PRO A 102 -3.41 -7.23 11.45
N ALA A 103 -4.36 -7.82 10.74
CA ALA A 103 -5.32 -7.08 9.91
C ALA A 103 -6.18 -6.09 10.71
N ALA A 104 -6.67 -6.48 11.90
CA ALA A 104 -7.51 -5.61 12.73
C ALA A 104 -6.79 -4.30 13.16
N PRO A 105 -5.60 -4.33 13.79
CA PRO A 105 -4.80 -3.12 14.02
C PRO A 105 -4.52 -2.30 12.75
N PHE A 106 -4.23 -2.95 11.63
CA PHE A 106 -4.02 -2.25 10.35
C PHE A 106 -5.26 -1.46 9.91
N PHE A 107 -6.44 -2.08 9.93
CA PHE A 107 -7.68 -1.40 9.54
C PHE A 107 -8.07 -0.30 10.55
N ASP A 108 -7.87 -0.51 11.86
CA ASP A 108 -8.08 0.53 12.87
C ASP A 108 -7.17 1.75 12.63
N HIS A 109 -5.92 1.54 12.23
CA HIS A 109 -5.04 2.64 11.85
C HIS A 109 -5.60 3.41 10.66
N LEU A 110 -5.94 2.73 9.56
CA LEU A 110 -6.50 3.37 8.37
C LEU A 110 -7.80 4.13 8.67
N ALA A 111 -8.70 3.53 9.45
CA ALA A 111 -9.98 4.15 9.85
C ALA A 111 -9.79 5.50 10.58
N ASN A 112 -8.67 5.62 11.29
CA ASN A 112 -8.27 6.79 12.07
C ASN A 112 -7.21 7.66 11.36
N ARG A 113 -7.05 7.53 10.04
CA ARG A 113 -6.06 8.27 9.22
C ARG A 113 -4.61 8.13 9.71
N ARG A 114 -4.27 6.98 10.27
CA ARG A 114 -2.90 6.60 10.62
C ARG A 114 -2.44 5.57 9.59
N PHE A 115 -1.34 5.82 8.91
CA PHE A 115 -0.76 4.84 7.98
C PHE A 115 0.43 4.13 8.66
N PRO A 116 0.36 2.81 8.88
CA PRO A 116 1.47 2.03 9.40
C PRO A 116 2.65 2.04 8.43
N VAL A 117 3.85 2.35 8.92
CA VAL A 117 5.10 2.27 8.15
C VAL A 117 6.14 1.51 8.95
N THR A 118 6.69 0.47 8.34
CA THR A 118 7.79 -0.32 8.89
C THR A 118 9.00 0.57 9.20
N ASN A 119 9.60 0.41 10.38
CA ASN A 119 10.66 1.31 10.87
C ASN A 119 12.10 0.83 10.58
N TRP A 120 12.29 -0.22 9.80
CA TRP A 120 13.60 -0.70 9.37
C TRP A 120 13.70 -0.71 7.84
N LEU A 121 14.93 -0.63 7.34
CA LEU A 121 15.25 -0.60 5.90
C LEU A 121 15.99 -1.88 5.51
N ARG A 122 15.76 -2.37 4.29
CA ARG A 122 16.54 -3.46 3.71
C ARG A 122 18.03 -3.16 3.66
N THR A 123 18.85 -4.20 3.54
CA THR A 123 20.31 -4.02 3.40
C THR A 123 20.72 -3.73 1.95
N LYS A 124 22.01 -3.44 1.76
CA LYS A 124 22.58 -3.18 0.43
C LYS A 124 22.51 -4.41 -0.48
N GLU A 125 22.61 -5.62 0.08
CA GLU A 125 22.54 -6.90 -0.64
C GLU A 125 21.12 -7.20 -1.15
N GLU A 126 20.13 -6.53 -0.56
CA GLU A 126 18.70 -6.70 -0.82
C GLU A 126 18.09 -5.56 -1.67
N LEU A 127 18.92 -4.68 -2.24
CA LEU A 127 18.48 -3.50 -2.99
C LEU A 127 17.46 -3.82 -4.09
N ASP A 128 17.60 -4.97 -4.75
CA ASP A 128 16.78 -5.33 -5.90
C ASP A 128 15.44 -5.95 -5.50
N TYR A 129 15.37 -6.68 -4.38
CA TYR A 129 14.15 -7.32 -3.92
C TYR A 129 14.24 -7.78 -2.46
N ILE A 130 13.12 -7.62 -1.76
CA ILE A 130 12.81 -8.27 -0.47
C ILE A 130 11.36 -8.74 -0.52
N VAL A 131 11.04 -9.79 0.23
CA VAL A 131 9.66 -10.30 0.34
C VAL A 131 8.85 -9.46 1.31
N GLU A 132 9.45 -9.01 2.41
CA GLU A 132 8.77 -8.27 3.46
C GLU A 132 8.62 -6.79 3.07
N PRO A 133 7.51 -6.11 3.40
CA PRO A 133 7.45 -4.66 3.26
C PRO A 133 8.44 -4.02 4.24
N ASP A 134 9.43 -3.30 3.72
CA ASP A 134 10.32 -2.46 4.52
C ASP A 134 9.89 -0.99 4.47
N MET A 135 10.63 -0.14 5.18
CA MET A 135 10.38 1.29 5.18
C MET A 135 10.36 1.91 3.78
N PHE A 136 11.19 1.46 2.84
CA PHE A 136 11.16 2.02 1.49
C PHE A 136 9.84 1.70 0.79
N HIS A 137 9.37 0.45 0.84
CA HIS A 137 8.07 0.10 0.28
C HIS A 137 6.92 0.89 0.95
N ASP A 138 6.81 0.80 2.27
CA ASP A 138 5.71 1.43 3.02
C ASP A 138 5.73 2.95 2.87
N PHE A 139 6.91 3.55 3.03
CA PHE A 139 7.03 4.99 3.01
C PHE A 139 7.05 5.54 1.59
N PHE A 140 8.03 5.16 0.76
CA PHE A 140 8.16 5.73 -0.58
C PHE A 140 6.98 5.33 -1.45
N GLY A 141 6.49 4.09 -1.31
CA GLY A 141 5.38 3.59 -2.10
C GLY A 141 4.02 4.21 -1.73
N HIS A 142 3.61 4.11 -0.46
CA HIS A 142 2.24 4.46 -0.06
C HIS A 142 2.07 5.91 0.38
N VAL A 143 3.06 6.49 1.07
CA VAL A 143 2.85 7.78 1.76
C VAL A 143 2.61 8.95 0.80
N PRO A 144 3.33 9.11 -0.34
CA PRO A 144 3.09 10.25 -1.23
C PRO A 144 1.66 10.32 -1.76
N ILE A 145 1.02 9.20 -2.08
CA ILE A 145 -0.34 9.24 -2.63
C ILE A 145 -1.40 9.62 -1.58
N LEU A 146 -1.11 9.48 -0.28
CA LEU A 146 -1.98 9.95 0.81
C LEU A 146 -2.09 11.47 0.90
N THR A 147 -1.30 12.24 0.14
CA THR A 147 -1.54 13.68 -0.02
C THR A 147 -2.69 13.99 -0.99
N GLN A 148 -3.15 13.01 -1.77
CA GLN A 148 -4.31 13.14 -2.66
C GLN A 148 -5.59 12.96 -1.82
N PRO A 149 -6.44 13.99 -1.66
CA PRO A 149 -7.55 13.95 -0.70
C PRO A 149 -8.59 12.86 -0.94
N VAL A 150 -8.95 12.60 -2.20
CA VAL A 150 -9.94 11.58 -2.58
C VAL A 150 -9.42 10.17 -2.29
N PHE A 151 -8.15 9.89 -2.60
CA PHE A 151 -7.54 8.60 -2.30
C PHE A 151 -7.36 8.43 -0.78
N ALA A 152 -6.97 9.49 -0.08
CA ALA A 152 -6.87 9.52 1.38
C ALA A 152 -8.23 9.25 2.05
N ASP A 153 -9.33 9.80 1.53
CA ASP A 153 -10.68 9.51 2.02
C ASP A 153 -11.12 8.07 1.71
N PHE A 154 -10.76 7.54 0.53
CA PHE A 154 -10.97 6.12 0.21
C PHE A 154 -10.23 5.20 1.20
N MET A 155 -8.95 5.47 1.49
CA MET A 155 -8.16 4.66 2.43
C MET A 155 -8.75 4.68 3.85
N GLN A 156 -9.31 5.82 4.27
CA GLN A 156 -9.98 5.92 5.56
C GLN A 156 -11.26 5.08 5.58
N MET A 157 -12.09 5.23 4.55
CA MET A 157 -13.33 4.48 4.40
C MET A 157 -13.06 2.98 4.31
N TYR A 158 -11.98 2.58 3.63
CA TYR A 158 -11.52 1.20 3.54
C TYR A 158 -11.25 0.63 4.94
N GLY A 159 -10.49 1.33 5.78
CA GLY A 159 -10.27 0.92 7.18
C GLY A 159 -11.56 0.83 7.98
N GLN A 160 -12.47 1.80 7.83
CA GLN A 160 -13.75 1.84 8.56
C GLN A 160 -14.70 0.68 8.21
N LYS A 161 -14.69 0.21 6.96
CA LYS A 161 -15.60 -0.84 6.48
C LYS A 161 -15.00 -2.25 6.53
N ALA A 162 -13.68 -2.38 6.64
CA ALA A 162 -13.01 -3.67 6.48
C ALA A 162 -13.45 -4.72 7.50
N GLU A 163 -13.55 -4.37 8.79
CA GLU A 163 -13.92 -5.32 9.84
C GLU A 163 -15.34 -5.87 9.65
N ASP A 164 -16.30 -5.02 9.27
CA ASP A 164 -17.68 -5.44 8.98
C ASP A 164 -17.73 -6.42 7.79
N LEU A 165 -16.96 -6.16 6.74
CA LEU A 165 -16.90 -7.04 5.57
C LEU A 165 -16.22 -8.37 5.89
N ILE A 166 -15.17 -8.35 6.71
CA ILE A 166 -14.50 -9.57 7.19
C ILE A 166 -15.48 -10.40 8.01
N ALA A 167 -16.26 -9.79 8.89
CA ALA A 167 -17.29 -10.48 9.67
C ALA A 167 -18.37 -11.14 8.78
N LEU A 168 -18.60 -10.62 7.57
CA LEU A 168 -19.51 -11.20 6.57
C LEU A 168 -18.87 -12.32 5.71
N GLY A 169 -17.56 -12.60 5.89
CA GLY A 169 -16.79 -13.56 5.09
C GLY A 169 -16.22 -12.96 3.80
N GLY A 170 -15.93 -11.66 3.80
CA GLY A 170 -15.37 -10.91 2.68
C GLY A 170 -13.87 -10.58 2.82
N ASP A 171 -13.15 -11.29 3.68
CA ASP A 171 -11.73 -11.06 4.00
C ASP A 171 -10.82 -11.12 2.76
N GLU A 172 -10.97 -12.16 1.93
CA GLU A 172 -10.22 -12.23 0.67
C GLU A 172 -10.61 -11.10 -0.30
N MET A 173 -11.89 -10.73 -0.33
CA MET A 173 -12.39 -9.72 -1.28
C MET A 173 -11.88 -8.32 -0.97
N ILE A 174 -11.86 -7.95 0.31
CA ILE A 174 -11.38 -6.64 0.73
C ILE A 174 -9.86 -6.55 0.53
N THR A 175 -9.14 -7.65 0.79
CA THR A 175 -7.70 -7.73 0.53
C THR A 175 -7.36 -7.61 -0.96
N ARG A 176 -8.14 -8.25 -1.85
CA ARG A 176 -8.00 -8.08 -3.31
C ARG A 176 -8.24 -6.64 -3.75
N LEU A 177 -9.22 -5.96 -3.15
CA LEU A 177 -9.47 -4.54 -3.44
C LEU A 177 -8.27 -3.67 -3.06
N TYR A 178 -7.69 -3.87 -1.88
CA TYR A 178 -6.46 -3.16 -1.49
C TYR A 178 -5.31 -3.45 -2.45
N TRP A 179 -5.10 -4.72 -2.78
CA TRP A 179 -4.04 -5.15 -3.69
C TRP A 179 -4.14 -4.48 -5.06
N TYR A 180 -5.32 -4.53 -5.69
CA TYR A 180 -5.52 -3.96 -7.02
C TYR A 180 -5.78 -2.45 -7.05
N SER A 181 -5.78 -1.79 -5.89
CA SER A 181 -5.82 -0.33 -5.79
C SER A 181 -4.55 0.22 -5.16
N ALA A 182 -4.40 0.14 -3.84
CA ALA A 182 -3.29 0.71 -3.10
C ALA A 182 -1.92 0.11 -3.48
N GLU A 183 -1.83 -1.17 -3.84
CA GLU A 183 -0.53 -1.80 -4.19
C GLU A 183 -0.20 -1.75 -5.68
N TYR A 184 -1.15 -2.10 -6.54
CA TYR A 184 -0.92 -2.29 -7.98
C TYR A 184 -1.87 -1.50 -8.88
N GLY A 185 -2.51 -0.46 -8.34
CA GLY A 185 -3.46 0.36 -9.06
C GLY A 185 -2.82 1.23 -10.16
N LEU A 186 -3.52 1.27 -11.30
CA LEU A 186 -3.25 2.16 -12.42
C LEU A 186 -4.39 3.15 -12.61
N ILE A 187 -4.11 4.27 -13.27
CA ILE A 187 -5.08 5.32 -13.56
C ILE A 187 -4.92 5.81 -15.00
N ARG A 188 -6.03 6.09 -15.67
CA ARG A 188 -6.08 6.67 -17.01
C ARG A 188 -7.23 7.67 -17.08
N GLU A 189 -6.88 8.93 -16.93
CA GLU A 189 -7.81 10.04 -17.12
C GLU A 189 -8.21 10.14 -18.61
N PRO A 190 -9.39 10.69 -18.93
CA PRO A 190 -9.84 10.84 -20.32
C PRO A 190 -8.81 11.54 -21.22
N GLY A 191 -8.40 10.86 -22.29
CA GLY A 191 -7.41 11.37 -23.25
C GLY A 191 -5.95 11.36 -22.78
N GLN A 192 -5.66 10.84 -21.58
CA GLN A 192 -4.31 10.71 -21.04
C GLN A 192 -3.77 9.27 -21.18
N PRO A 193 -2.45 9.07 -21.19
CA PRO A 193 -1.87 7.74 -21.09
C PRO A 193 -2.14 7.11 -19.72
N VAL A 194 -2.02 5.78 -19.63
CA VAL A 194 -2.06 5.06 -18.35
C VAL A 194 -0.84 5.47 -17.51
N LYS A 195 -1.07 5.69 -16.21
CA LYS A 195 -0.06 5.98 -15.20
C LYS A 195 -0.25 5.09 -13.98
N ALA A 196 0.82 4.85 -13.23
CA ALA A 196 0.77 4.05 -12.01
C ALA A 196 0.61 4.93 -10.77
N PHE A 197 -0.07 4.43 -9.74
CA PHE A 197 -0.09 5.06 -8.40
C PHE A 197 0.07 4.06 -7.26
N GLY A 198 -0.12 2.76 -7.51
CA GLY A 198 0.02 1.73 -6.48
C GLY A 198 1.44 1.59 -5.94
N ALA A 199 1.56 1.39 -4.64
CA ALA A 199 2.83 1.41 -3.89
C ALA A 199 3.80 0.28 -4.25
N GLY A 200 3.29 -0.93 -4.52
CA GLY A 200 4.07 -2.04 -5.06
C GLY A 200 4.75 -1.67 -6.38
N LEU A 201 4.06 -0.94 -7.25
CA LEU A 201 4.65 -0.37 -8.47
C LEU A 201 5.62 0.78 -8.15
N MET A 202 5.26 1.68 -7.25
CA MET A 202 6.14 2.81 -6.91
C MET A 202 7.47 2.36 -6.32
N SER A 203 7.51 1.22 -5.64
CA SER A 203 8.71 0.67 -4.98
C SER A 203 9.41 -0.45 -5.77
N SER A 204 8.85 -0.89 -6.90
CA SER A 204 9.43 -1.92 -7.79
C SER A 204 9.88 -1.32 -9.12
N PHE A 205 11.18 -1.39 -9.41
CA PHE A 205 11.72 -0.82 -10.64
C PHE A 205 11.25 -1.57 -11.90
N THR A 206 11.41 -2.89 -11.90
CA THR A 206 11.13 -3.71 -13.09
C THR A 206 9.63 -3.88 -13.31
N GLU A 207 8.84 -4.02 -12.24
CA GLU A 207 7.39 -4.20 -12.37
C GLU A 207 6.68 -2.91 -12.77
N LEU A 208 7.11 -1.74 -12.31
CA LEU A 208 6.57 -0.46 -12.78
C LEU A 208 6.79 -0.27 -14.29
N GLN A 209 7.98 -0.60 -14.78
CA GLN A 209 8.28 -0.52 -16.19
C GLN A 209 7.42 -1.51 -16.99
N PHE A 210 7.28 -2.75 -16.54
CA PHE A 210 6.42 -3.74 -17.18
C PHE A 210 4.95 -3.30 -17.18
N ALA A 211 4.41 -2.86 -16.03
CA ALA A 211 3.01 -2.49 -15.88
C ALA A 211 2.59 -1.32 -16.79
N ILE A 212 3.49 -0.39 -17.12
CA ILE A 212 3.15 0.78 -17.96
C ILE A 212 3.60 0.64 -19.41
N GLU A 213 4.77 0.06 -19.66
CA GLU A 213 5.40 0.03 -20.99
C GLU A 213 5.42 -1.37 -21.63
N GLY A 214 5.11 -2.42 -20.86
CA GLY A 214 5.06 -3.79 -21.33
C GLY A 214 3.93 -4.00 -22.33
N LYS A 215 4.25 -4.58 -23.49
CA LYS A 215 3.25 -4.88 -24.54
C LYS A 215 2.23 -5.93 -24.10
N ASP A 216 2.66 -6.84 -23.23
CA ASP A 216 1.85 -7.94 -22.70
C ASP A 216 1.25 -7.60 -21.32
N ALA A 217 1.39 -6.36 -20.85
CA ALA A 217 0.76 -5.93 -19.60
C ALA A 217 -0.76 -5.90 -19.78
N HIS A 218 -1.46 -6.69 -18.97
CA HIS A 218 -2.91 -6.82 -19.07
C HIS A 218 -3.61 -5.70 -18.28
N HIS A 219 -4.07 -4.67 -18.98
CA HIS A 219 -4.81 -3.55 -18.40
C HIS A 219 -6.32 -3.80 -18.42
N VAL A 220 -6.91 -3.95 -17.25
CA VAL A 220 -8.34 -4.26 -17.08
C VAL A 220 -9.06 -2.99 -16.61
N PRO A 221 -10.18 -2.58 -17.23
CA PRO A 221 -10.97 -1.47 -16.71
C PRO A 221 -11.44 -1.75 -15.28
N PHE A 222 -11.38 -0.74 -14.40
CA PHE A 222 -11.85 -0.91 -13.03
C PHE A 222 -13.36 -1.21 -12.98
N ASP A 223 -13.70 -2.30 -12.30
CA ASP A 223 -15.04 -2.64 -11.81
C ASP A 223 -14.89 -3.20 -10.40
N LEU A 224 -15.62 -2.64 -9.43
CA LEU A 224 -15.43 -2.94 -8.02
C LEU A 224 -15.68 -4.44 -7.72
N GLU A 225 -16.77 -5.00 -8.23
CA GLU A 225 -17.12 -6.41 -7.97
C GLU A 225 -16.14 -7.36 -8.65
N THR A 226 -15.66 -7.05 -9.86
CA THR A 226 -14.63 -7.81 -10.56
C THR A 226 -13.31 -7.78 -9.79
N VAL A 227 -12.86 -6.60 -9.34
CA VAL A 227 -11.65 -6.44 -8.52
C VAL A 227 -11.73 -7.29 -7.26
N MET A 228 -12.83 -7.17 -6.50
CA MET A 228 -13.07 -7.93 -5.26
C MET A 228 -13.06 -9.45 -5.47
N ARG A 229 -13.26 -9.92 -6.72
CA ARG A 229 -13.27 -11.35 -7.06
C ARG A 229 -11.99 -11.84 -7.70
N THR A 230 -11.09 -10.97 -8.13
CA THR A 230 -9.90 -11.36 -8.90
C THR A 230 -8.78 -11.79 -7.94
N GLY A 231 -8.24 -13.01 -8.10
CA GLY A 231 -7.10 -13.48 -7.30
C GLY A 231 -5.85 -12.66 -7.61
N TYR A 232 -4.77 -12.77 -6.83
CA TYR A 232 -3.53 -12.03 -7.11
C TYR A 232 -2.29 -12.84 -6.73
N GLU A 233 -1.13 -12.31 -7.09
CA GLU A 233 0.16 -12.98 -6.92
C GLU A 233 1.07 -12.15 -6.04
N ILE A 234 1.75 -12.78 -5.08
CA ILE A 234 2.64 -12.07 -4.13
C ILE A 234 4.13 -12.20 -4.47
N ASP A 235 4.50 -13.16 -5.32
CA ASP A 235 5.89 -13.58 -5.57
C ASP A 235 6.33 -13.44 -7.04
N LYS A 236 5.47 -12.88 -7.89
CA LYS A 236 5.68 -12.68 -9.33
C LYS A 236 4.88 -11.47 -9.81
N PHE A 237 5.17 -11.01 -11.03
CA PHE A 237 4.46 -9.88 -11.62
C PHE A 237 2.96 -10.16 -11.74
N GLN A 238 2.17 -9.11 -11.54
CA GLN A 238 0.73 -9.21 -11.67
C GLN A 238 0.33 -9.59 -13.11
N ARG A 239 -0.63 -10.50 -13.21
CA ARG A 239 -1.23 -10.94 -14.48
C ARG A 239 -2.41 -10.05 -14.93
N ALA A 240 -2.81 -9.10 -14.08
CA ALA A 240 -3.79 -8.05 -14.37
C ALA A 240 -3.44 -6.79 -13.60
N TYR A 241 -3.66 -5.63 -14.22
CA TYR A 241 -3.57 -4.32 -13.56
C TYR A 241 -4.87 -3.57 -13.81
N PHE A 242 -5.59 -3.22 -12.74
CA PHE A 242 -6.85 -2.50 -12.85
C PHE A 242 -6.62 -1.01 -13.05
N VAL A 243 -7.29 -0.45 -14.07
CA VAL A 243 -7.13 0.94 -14.50
C VAL A 243 -8.36 1.75 -14.09
N LEU A 244 -8.17 2.64 -13.11
CA LEU A 244 -9.15 3.61 -12.69
C LEU A 244 -9.31 4.74 -13.72
N PRO A 245 -10.52 5.25 -13.96
CA PRO A 245 -10.71 6.49 -14.69
C PRO A 245 -10.40 7.74 -13.82
N SER A 246 -10.62 7.64 -12.51
CA SER A 246 -10.30 8.66 -11.50
C SER A 246 -10.30 8.06 -10.09
N PHE A 247 -9.73 8.77 -9.11
CA PHE A 247 -9.84 8.37 -7.70
C PHE A 247 -11.27 8.49 -7.17
N ASP A 248 -12.07 9.43 -7.70
CA ASP A 248 -13.48 9.57 -7.32
C ASP A 248 -14.28 8.31 -7.65
N VAL A 249 -14.01 7.68 -8.80
CA VAL A 249 -14.67 6.42 -9.16
C VAL A 249 -14.34 5.30 -8.16
N LEU A 250 -13.10 5.20 -7.68
CA LEU A 250 -12.74 4.24 -6.64
C LEU A 250 -13.49 4.53 -5.32
N ARG A 251 -13.41 5.77 -4.83
CA ARG A 251 -14.06 6.20 -3.59
C ARG A 251 -15.57 6.00 -3.65
N ASP A 252 -16.21 6.43 -4.73
CA ASP A 252 -17.66 6.44 -4.87
C ASP A 252 -18.22 5.04 -5.09
N ALA A 253 -17.54 4.21 -5.88
CA ALA A 253 -17.92 2.80 -6.04
C ALA A 253 -17.86 2.09 -4.69
N PHE A 254 -16.77 2.24 -3.93
CA PHE A 254 -16.64 1.61 -2.61
C PHE A 254 -17.59 2.22 -1.56
N GLY A 255 -17.86 3.52 -1.67
CA GLY A 255 -18.74 4.24 -0.75
C GLY A 255 -20.20 3.86 -0.89
N SER A 256 -20.68 3.73 -2.12
CA SER A 256 -22.11 3.58 -2.44
C SER A 256 -22.56 2.15 -2.78
N ALA A 257 -21.63 1.23 -3.05
CA ALA A 257 -21.99 -0.14 -3.39
C ALA A 257 -22.64 -0.91 -2.22
N ASP A 258 -23.52 -1.85 -2.57
CA ASP A 258 -24.00 -2.90 -1.66
C ASP A 258 -22.90 -3.96 -1.45
N LEU A 259 -21.88 -3.59 -0.67
CA LEU A 259 -20.73 -4.45 -0.38
C LEU A 259 -21.15 -5.74 0.34
N ALA A 260 -22.14 -5.66 1.24
CA ALA A 260 -22.69 -6.83 1.92
C ALA A 260 -23.34 -7.80 0.92
N GLY A 261 -24.09 -7.29 -0.05
CA GLY A 261 -24.64 -8.07 -1.15
C GLY A 261 -23.57 -8.68 -2.05
N ILE A 262 -22.49 -7.95 -2.37
CA ILE A 262 -21.34 -8.48 -3.13
C ILE A 262 -20.71 -9.66 -2.37
N VAL A 263 -20.40 -9.47 -1.08
CA VAL A 263 -19.84 -10.52 -0.24
C VAL A 263 -20.78 -11.73 -0.17
N ALA A 264 -22.07 -11.51 0.06
CA ALA A 264 -23.06 -12.58 0.12
C ALA A 264 -23.15 -13.39 -1.20
N ARG A 265 -23.00 -12.73 -2.35
CA ARG A 265 -23.02 -13.40 -3.66
C ARG A 265 -21.78 -14.27 -3.90
N HIS A 266 -20.63 -13.93 -3.34
CA HIS A 266 -19.35 -14.51 -3.76
C HIS A 266 -18.54 -15.18 -2.65
N LYS A 267 -18.92 -15.05 -1.38
CA LYS A 267 -18.23 -15.74 -0.29
C LYS A 267 -18.21 -17.26 -0.54
N GLY A 268 -17.04 -17.87 -0.40
CA GLY A 268 -16.82 -19.29 -0.67
C GLY A 268 -16.80 -19.69 -2.17
N LYS A 269 -16.93 -18.74 -3.10
CA LYS A 269 -16.70 -19.01 -4.53
C LYS A 269 -15.23 -18.84 -4.87
N PRO A 270 -14.70 -19.60 -5.85
CA PRO A 270 -13.34 -19.40 -6.32
C PRO A 270 -13.15 -18.00 -6.90
N ALA A 271 -11.94 -17.47 -6.71
CA ALA A 271 -11.52 -16.21 -7.32
C ALA A 271 -11.53 -16.32 -8.86
N LEU A 272 -11.73 -15.19 -9.52
CA LEU A 272 -11.49 -15.06 -10.96
C LEU A 272 -9.98 -15.15 -11.23
N ASP A 273 -9.63 -15.80 -12.33
CA ASP A 273 -8.24 -15.84 -12.81
C ASP A 273 -7.87 -14.48 -13.44
N PRO A 274 -6.86 -13.77 -12.92
CA PRO A 274 -6.37 -12.51 -13.47
C PRO A 274 -6.06 -12.55 -14.97
N ALA A 275 -5.70 -13.71 -15.51
CA ALA A 275 -5.41 -13.85 -16.93
C ALA A 275 -6.66 -13.78 -17.83
N THR A 276 -7.86 -13.85 -17.26
CA THR A 276 -9.13 -13.99 -18.00
C THR A 276 -10.20 -12.96 -17.66
N VAL A 277 -9.91 -12.05 -16.73
CA VAL A 277 -10.82 -10.94 -16.36
C VAL A 277 -10.85 -9.83 -17.40
#